data_AF-C9S918-F1
#
_entry.id   AF-C9S918-F1
#
_cell.length_a   1.000
_cell.length_b   1.000
_cell.length_c   1.000
_cell.angle_alpha   90.00
_cell.angle_beta   90.00
_cell.angle_gamma   90.00
#
_symmetry.space_group_name_H-M   'P 1'
#
loop_
_entity.id
_entity.type
_entity.pdbx_description
1 polymer ?
#
loop_
_entity_poly.entity_id
_entity_poly.type
_entity_poly.pdbx_seq_one_letter_code
_entity_poly.pdbx_strand_id
1 'polypeptide(L)'
;MNSPGIRKKVSSNLTTPVPCFLGPRFPSYDSEDKAVRVCDHEGRMREYQKLISTGLACLDAAVQTNKLAPRQEAKARLRYASILYEETENLQEAETTLFQGIKLCEKHRYTDLKYCMQYAALKVLFQRNHKAAFIAIDKQIAECQTFKHYPWLYAFRLLKTTLQTYAGNAPDANHFDNLQMLGTFAYERGDNAIGVLASLLEGLAHLRVMKSDSVERVQTCLAQAAMYQLDPTVKVPQLDILTLLLDLACSMHQKNPDTLVQKLSALESRLDQTISSQDWTDDATEVCVPMKKQPSSSLIVSEDTTAILRPGKDDEGTDLVVLSFLSKQELFALVHAFGGLANMYRPASREQVGKMKSLQRWAAGLETVQHVSTQHMLGNRALTTVSLHESIRQTKWRTEIFCYLQLLIGLYNATQSKWKLVDQSVSKLQKAATPAVNEIFTLFTLYLTGVYYQGTGEFETALTIYEDPRLQIPSGPDGPESRKPAELEVCILAAMSRLWILQDPGFQDEQTTNKLLESIQPLCTTHPDSEFRTAFSLVQVTTQPDLEMNIVKQNIQSALNGAQRTNNTHCLAIALTIMRCRLFENVVVSKR
;
A
#
# COMPACT_ATOMS: atom_id res chain seq x y z
N MET A 1 6.44 57.95 37.72
CA MET A 1 5.29 58.58 37.04
C MET A 1 5.52 58.50 35.54
N ASN A 2 4.46 58.16 34.80
CA ASN A 2 4.30 58.17 33.34
C ASN A 2 5.00 57.10 32.48
N SER A 3 4.15 56.26 31.87
CA SER A 3 4.42 55.55 30.60
C SER A 3 4.80 56.52 29.47
N PRO A 4 5.50 56.02 28.45
CA PRO A 4 4.80 55.88 27.16
C PRO A 4 5.12 54.56 26.43
N GLY A 5 4.17 54.15 25.60
CA GLY A 5 4.13 52.84 24.95
C GLY A 5 4.99 52.67 23.71
N ILE A 6 5.12 51.41 23.31
CA ILE A 6 5.58 51.00 21.97
C ILE A 6 4.55 50.04 21.40
N ARG A 7 3.86 50.51 20.36
CA ARG A 7 3.02 49.73 19.44
C ARG A 7 3.84 48.58 18.86
N LYS A 8 3.41 47.33 19.05
CA LYS A 8 3.83 46.23 18.17
C LYS A 8 2.90 46.17 16.96
N LYS A 9 3.51 46.35 15.79
CA LYS A 9 2.90 46.14 14.47
C LYS A 9 2.34 44.73 14.38
N VAL A 10 1.05 44.67 14.04
CA VAL A 10 0.42 43.52 13.41
C VAL A 10 1.09 43.33 12.05
N SER A 11 1.90 42.30 11.89
CA SER A 11 2.27 41.78 10.58
C SER A 11 1.37 40.57 10.31
N SER A 12 0.30 40.86 9.57
CA SER A 12 -0.49 39.90 8.82
C SER A 12 0.41 39.15 7.84
N ASN A 13 0.77 37.92 8.15
CA ASN A 13 1.22 36.94 7.17
C ASN A 13 0.29 35.73 7.30
N LEU A 14 -0.27 35.37 6.16
CA LEU A 14 -1.37 34.44 5.98
C LEU A 14 -1.11 33.11 6.72
N THR A 15 -1.98 32.79 7.67
CA THR A 15 -2.28 31.41 8.04
C THR A 15 -2.91 30.74 6.83
N THR A 16 -2.11 30.01 6.05
CA THR A 16 -2.64 28.99 5.16
C THR A 16 -3.39 27.97 6.03
N PRO A 17 -4.67 27.67 5.74
CA PRO A 17 -5.37 26.62 6.46
C PRO A 17 -4.67 25.29 6.17
N VAL A 18 -4.42 24.52 7.22
CA VAL A 18 -4.08 23.10 7.14
C VAL A 18 -5.08 22.43 6.17
N PRO A 19 -4.63 21.71 5.13
CA PRO A 19 -5.55 20.87 4.37
C PRO A 19 -6.08 19.81 5.34
N CYS A 20 -7.33 19.96 5.77
CA CYS A 20 -8.00 18.97 6.60
C CYS A 20 -7.96 17.61 5.89
N PHE A 21 -7.10 16.71 6.37
CA PHE A 21 -7.03 15.31 5.94
C PHE A 21 -8.24 14.55 6.49
N LEU A 22 -9.42 14.78 5.91
CA LEU A 22 -10.58 13.91 6.08
C LEU A 22 -10.62 12.97 4.88
N GLY A 23 -10.48 11.67 5.15
CA GLY A 23 -10.70 10.64 4.16
C GLY A 23 -12.10 10.75 3.52
N PRO A 24 -12.29 10.15 2.34
CA PRO A 24 -13.54 10.26 1.60
C PRO A 24 -14.73 9.72 2.37
N ARG A 25 -15.76 10.54 2.48
CA ARG A 25 -17.06 10.10 3.01
C ARG A 25 -17.96 9.62 1.89
N PHE A 26 -18.56 8.46 2.10
CA PHE A 26 -19.69 7.98 1.31
C PHE A 26 -20.89 8.94 1.46
N PRO A 27 -21.46 9.46 0.37
CA PRO A 27 -22.55 10.43 0.49
C PRO A 27 -23.92 9.75 0.57
N SER A 28 -24.71 10.15 1.56
CA SER A 28 -26.16 10.22 1.47
C SER A 28 -26.61 11.70 1.57
N TYR A 29 -27.36 12.10 0.53
CA TYR A 29 -28.26 13.25 0.26
C TYR A 29 -28.12 14.65 0.92
N ASP A 30 -28.45 15.65 0.07
CA ASP A 30 -28.79 17.08 0.21
C ASP A 30 -27.75 18.17 0.60
N SER A 31 -27.87 19.33 -0.06
CA SER A 31 -26.89 20.43 -0.11
C SER A 31 -26.91 21.39 1.08
N GLU A 32 -28.04 21.56 1.77
CA GLU A 32 -28.13 22.35 3.01
C GLU A 32 -27.56 21.59 4.22
N ASP A 33 -27.73 20.26 4.22
CA ASP A 33 -27.23 19.36 5.27
C ASP A 33 -25.68 19.27 5.25
N LYS A 34 -25.05 19.48 4.09
CA LYS A 34 -23.58 19.56 3.95
C LYS A 34 -22.98 20.76 4.67
N ALA A 35 -23.59 21.95 4.58
CA ALA A 35 -23.03 23.15 5.22
C ALA A 35 -23.13 23.07 6.74
N VAL A 36 -24.25 22.58 7.27
CA VAL A 36 -24.47 22.36 8.71
C VAL A 36 -23.55 21.25 9.25
N ARG A 37 -23.40 20.13 8.53
CA ARG A 37 -22.48 19.04 8.91
C ARG A 37 -21.00 19.41 8.80
N VAL A 38 -20.61 20.25 7.84
CA VAL A 38 -19.24 20.78 7.74
C VAL A 38 -18.94 21.72 8.91
N CYS A 39 -19.89 22.58 9.31
CA CYS A 39 -19.75 23.43 10.50
C CYS A 39 -19.64 22.62 11.81
N ASP A 40 -20.43 21.54 11.95
CA ASP A 40 -20.34 20.61 13.09
C ASP A 40 -18.96 19.91 13.13
N HIS A 41 -18.42 19.52 11.98
CA HIS A 41 -17.09 18.92 11.90
C HIS A 41 -15.94 19.88 12.20
N GLU A 42 -15.97 21.10 11.69
CA GLU A 42 -14.98 22.11 12.03
C GLU A 42 -15.02 22.49 13.51
N GLY A 43 -16.23 22.56 14.10
CA GLY A 43 -16.43 22.78 15.53
C GLY A 43 -15.73 21.70 16.37
N ARG A 44 -16.00 20.42 16.07
CA ARG A 44 -15.39 19.27 16.77
C ARG A 44 -13.87 19.18 16.55
N MET A 45 -13.38 19.51 15.36
CA MET A 45 -11.94 19.54 15.09
C MET A 45 -11.24 20.65 15.89
N ARG A 46 -11.83 21.84 15.97
CA ARG A 46 -11.32 22.93 16.81
C ARG A 46 -11.34 22.56 18.29
N GLU A 47 -12.38 21.88 18.75
CA GLU A 47 -12.46 21.37 20.12
C GLU A 47 -11.37 20.33 20.41
N TYR A 48 -11.18 19.36 19.51
CA TYR A 48 -10.10 18.37 19.59
C TYR A 48 -8.72 19.05 19.66
N GLN A 49 -8.44 19.97 18.74
CA GLN A 49 -7.18 20.72 18.73
C GLN A 49 -6.99 21.54 20.01
N LYS A 50 -8.06 22.11 20.57
CA LYS A 50 -8.01 22.82 21.86
C LYS A 50 -7.70 21.88 23.03
N LEU A 51 -8.22 20.65 23.02
CA LEU A 51 -7.88 19.65 24.03
C LEU A 51 -6.41 19.23 23.92
N ILE A 52 -5.92 18.99 22.70
CA ILE A 52 -4.51 18.69 22.45
C ILE A 52 -3.61 19.84 22.89
N SER A 53 -3.92 21.08 22.51
CA SER A 53 -3.13 22.25 22.89
C SER A 53 -3.09 22.47 24.40
N THR A 54 -4.22 22.23 25.09
CA THR A 54 -4.29 22.32 26.54
C THR A 54 -3.46 21.22 27.20
N GLY A 55 -3.54 19.98 26.69
CA GLY A 55 -2.72 18.86 27.16
C GLY A 55 -1.23 19.09 26.97
N LEU A 56 -0.83 19.62 25.80
CA LEU A 56 0.56 20.00 25.53
C LEU A 56 1.05 21.10 26.47
N ALA A 57 0.24 22.14 26.74
CA ALA A 57 0.60 23.20 27.67
C ALA A 57 0.79 22.67 29.11
N CYS A 58 -0.07 21.74 29.54
CA CYS A 58 0.08 21.08 30.85
C CYS A 58 1.36 20.22 30.92
N LEU A 59 1.67 19.47 29.87
CA LEU A 59 2.88 18.64 29.79
C LEU A 59 4.15 19.50 29.75
N ASP A 60 4.16 20.56 28.95
CA ASP A 60 5.29 21.50 28.89
C ASP A 60 5.50 22.12 30.28
N ALA A 61 4.46 22.68 30.90
CA ALA A 61 4.56 23.22 32.25
C ALA A 61 5.12 22.21 33.26
N ALA A 62 4.68 20.94 33.20
CA ALA A 62 5.19 19.89 34.07
C ALA A 62 6.69 19.61 33.83
N VAL A 63 7.11 19.50 32.57
CA VAL A 63 8.52 19.26 32.19
C VAL A 63 9.42 20.45 32.58
N GLN A 64 8.95 21.69 32.43
CA GLN A 64 9.72 22.90 32.78
C GLN A 64 9.91 23.07 34.29
N THR A 65 9.00 22.57 35.12
CA THR A 65 9.06 22.78 36.58
C THR A 65 10.25 22.10 37.26
N ASN A 66 10.90 21.11 36.61
CA ASN A 66 11.99 20.30 37.19
C ASN A 66 11.66 19.67 38.56
N LYS A 67 10.37 19.48 38.87
CA LYS A 67 9.89 18.89 40.14
C LYS A 67 9.60 17.41 40.04
N LEU A 68 9.60 16.86 38.83
CA LEU A 68 9.31 15.45 38.58
C LEU A 68 10.50 14.57 38.94
N ALA A 69 10.23 13.34 39.38
CA ALA A 69 11.27 12.34 39.50
C ALA A 69 11.89 12.06 38.12
N PRO A 70 13.21 11.79 38.00
CA PRO A 70 13.88 11.69 36.70
C PRO A 70 13.22 10.73 35.70
N ARG A 71 12.72 9.58 36.15
CA ARG A 71 11.99 8.63 35.28
C ARG A 71 10.63 9.17 34.83
N GLN A 72 9.90 9.86 35.71
CA GLN A 72 8.62 10.49 35.36
C GLN A 72 8.83 11.67 34.40
N GLU A 73 9.89 12.45 34.59
CA GLU A 73 10.28 13.52 33.66
C GLU A 73 10.60 12.95 32.28
N ALA A 74 11.37 11.85 32.21
CA ALA A 74 11.64 11.16 30.94
C ALA A 74 10.34 10.70 30.26
N LYS A 75 9.41 10.08 30.99
CA LYS A 75 8.11 9.66 30.45
C LYS A 75 7.28 10.85 29.96
N ALA A 76 7.26 11.95 30.72
CA ALA A 76 6.55 13.17 30.34
C ALA A 76 7.15 13.79 29.06
N ARG A 77 8.48 13.87 28.96
CA ARG A 77 9.19 14.34 27.75
C ARG A 77 8.91 13.46 26.53
N LEU A 78 8.95 12.13 26.69
CA LEU A 78 8.61 11.19 25.62
C LEU A 78 7.17 11.40 25.14
N ARG A 79 6.20 11.44 26.06
CA ARG A 79 4.79 11.63 25.71
C ARG A 79 4.53 12.99 25.06
N TYR A 80 5.12 14.05 25.58
CA TYR A 80 5.03 15.40 25.02
C TYR A 80 5.57 15.44 23.59
N ALA A 81 6.77 14.90 23.36
CA ALA A 81 7.36 14.88 22.02
C ALA A 81 6.58 13.97 21.04
N SER A 82 6.04 12.84 21.50
CA SER A 82 5.17 11.99 20.67
C SER A 82 3.92 12.73 20.22
N ILE A 83 3.25 13.48 21.10
CA ILE A 83 2.07 14.27 20.74
C ILE A 83 2.46 15.41 19.78
N LEU A 84 3.58 16.10 20.02
CA LEU A 84 4.07 17.12 19.08
C LEU A 84 4.32 16.55 17.69
N TYR A 85 4.93 15.37 17.60
CA TYR A 85 5.20 14.68 16.34
C TYR A 85 3.92 14.17 15.66
N GLU A 86 2.95 13.66 16.41
CA GLU A 86 1.73 13.05 15.87
C GLU A 86 0.67 14.09 15.48
N GLU A 87 0.55 15.17 16.23
CA GLU A 87 -0.60 16.10 16.17
C GLU A 87 -0.22 17.53 15.76
N THR A 88 1.08 17.86 15.59
CA THR A 88 1.54 19.22 15.27
C THR A 88 2.65 19.26 14.22
N GLU A 89 2.96 20.45 13.70
CA GLU A 89 4.08 20.67 12.77
C GLU A 89 5.38 21.08 13.50
N ASN A 90 5.38 21.11 14.83
CA ASN A 90 6.51 21.58 15.65
C ASN A 90 7.61 20.51 15.81
N LEU A 91 8.14 20.00 14.70
CA LEU A 91 9.11 18.90 14.69
C LEU A 91 10.43 19.26 15.39
N GLN A 92 10.85 20.53 15.34
CA GLN A 92 12.07 20.99 16.01
C GLN A 92 11.97 20.95 17.54
N GLU A 93 10.78 21.27 18.07
CA GLU A 93 10.50 21.23 19.50
C GLU A 93 10.42 19.78 20.00
N ALA A 94 9.77 18.90 19.24
CA ALA A 94 9.74 17.46 19.51
C ALA A 94 11.16 16.89 19.55
N GLU A 95 11.98 17.18 18.54
CA GLU A 95 13.38 16.74 18.45
C GLU A 95 14.22 17.24 19.63
N THR A 96 14.13 18.53 19.96
CA THR A 96 14.86 19.12 21.09
C THR A 96 14.47 18.46 22.41
N THR A 97 13.17 18.24 22.62
CA THR A 97 12.67 17.61 23.85
C THR A 97 13.13 16.16 23.98
N LEU A 98 13.16 15.42 22.86
CA LEU A 98 13.68 14.05 22.82
C LEU A 98 15.18 14.01 23.15
N PHE A 99 16.00 14.90 22.58
CA PHE A 99 17.44 14.93 22.88
C PHE A 99 17.74 15.28 24.34
N GLN A 100 16.98 16.20 24.94
CA GLN A 100 17.12 16.47 26.37
C GLN A 100 16.69 15.26 27.21
N GLY A 101 15.63 14.55 26.81
CA GLY A 101 15.20 13.31 27.45
C GLY A 101 16.25 12.20 27.34
N ILE A 102 16.91 12.04 26.18
CA ILE A 102 17.99 11.06 25.98
C ILE A 102 19.13 11.33 26.96
N LYS A 103 19.57 12.58 27.09
CA LYS A 103 20.62 12.97 28.05
C LYS A 103 20.22 12.68 29.50
N LEU A 104 18.95 12.91 29.85
CA LEU A 104 18.43 12.58 31.18
C LEU A 104 18.46 11.07 31.42
N CYS A 105 18.00 10.26 30.46
CA CYS A 105 18.04 8.81 30.53
C CYS A 105 19.47 8.27 30.62
N GLU A 106 20.43 8.85 29.90
CA GLU A 106 21.85 8.48 29.99
C GLU A 106 22.43 8.78 31.38
N LYS A 107 22.15 9.97 31.93
CA LYS A 107 22.60 10.37 33.26
C LYS A 107 22.11 9.42 34.37
N HIS A 108 20.86 8.97 34.26
CA HIS A 108 20.22 8.10 35.26
C HIS A 108 20.22 6.61 34.89
N ARG A 109 20.85 6.23 33.77
CA ARG A 109 20.96 4.84 33.27
C ARG A 109 19.62 4.16 32.97
N TYR A 110 18.63 4.92 32.49
CA TYR A 110 17.35 4.37 32.00
C TYR A 110 17.48 3.95 30.53
N THR A 111 18.11 2.80 30.29
CA THR A 111 18.44 2.32 28.94
C THR A 111 17.20 2.03 28.10
N ASP A 112 16.15 1.48 28.71
CA ASP A 112 14.83 1.25 28.11
C ASP A 112 14.22 2.54 27.52
N LEU A 113 14.05 3.57 28.36
CA LEU A 113 13.49 4.86 27.95
C LEU A 113 14.41 5.61 26.99
N LYS A 114 15.73 5.47 27.14
CA LYS A 114 16.71 6.02 26.19
C LYS A 114 16.42 5.52 24.77
N TYR A 115 16.25 4.20 24.62
CA TYR A 115 15.97 3.61 23.31
C TYR A 115 14.60 3.99 22.77
N CYS A 116 13.55 4.06 23.59
CA CYS A 116 12.25 4.60 23.18
C CYS A 116 12.36 6.02 22.62
N MET A 117 13.11 6.89 23.29
CA MET A 117 13.31 8.26 22.84
C MET A 117 14.15 8.33 21.56
N GLN A 118 15.19 7.51 21.43
CA GLN A 118 15.98 7.41 20.20
C GLN A 118 15.12 6.91 19.02
N TYR A 119 14.26 5.92 19.25
CA TYR A 119 13.30 5.43 18.25
C TYR A 119 12.34 6.53 17.79
N ALA A 120 11.76 7.29 18.72
CA ALA A 120 10.90 8.43 18.39
C ALA A 120 11.69 9.55 17.67
N ALA A 121 12.91 9.84 18.10
CA ALA A 121 13.76 10.88 17.48
C ALA A 121 14.10 10.54 16.03
N LEU A 122 14.31 9.27 15.70
CA LEU A 122 14.54 8.83 14.32
C LEU A 122 13.30 9.06 13.44
N LYS A 123 12.09 8.83 13.95
CA LYS A 123 10.84 9.13 13.22
C LYS A 123 10.68 10.64 12.95
N VAL A 124 10.96 11.48 13.95
CA VAL A 124 10.95 12.94 13.80
C VAL A 124 12.00 13.40 12.80
N LEU A 125 13.24 12.89 12.93
CA LEU A 125 14.35 13.25 12.05
C LEU A 125 14.07 12.82 10.61
N PHE A 126 13.42 11.67 10.39
CA PHE A 126 13.04 11.22 9.05
C PHE A 126 12.15 12.25 8.36
N GLN A 127 11.10 12.75 9.00
CA GLN A 127 10.23 13.78 8.40
C GLN A 127 10.97 15.06 8.01
N ARG A 128 12.08 15.38 8.69
CA ARG A 128 12.89 16.56 8.39
C ARG A 128 13.98 16.30 7.34
N ASN A 129 14.64 15.16 7.44
CA ASN A 129 15.79 14.79 6.61
C ASN A 129 15.99 13.26 6.56
N HIS A 130 15.52 12.63 5.49
CA HIS A 130 15.65 11.18 5.26
C HIS A 130 17.11 10.68 5.35
N LYS A 131 18.07 11.41 4.74
CA LYS A 131 19.48 10.98 4.72
C LYS A 131 20.09 10.97 6.12
N ALA A 132 19.86 12.03 6.89
CA ALA A 132 20.34 12.13 8.26
C ALA A 132 19.72 11.04 9.16
N ALA A 133 18.43 10.75 8.97
CA ALA A 133 17.76 9.67 9.69
C ALA A 133 18.37 8.28 9.40
N PHE A 134 18.71 7.98 8.14
CA PHE A 134 19.35 6.71 7.80
C PHE A 134 20.77 6.58 8.37
N ILE A 135 21.55 7.66 8.40
CA ILE A 135 22.86 7.64 9.06
C ILE A 135 22.70 7.43 10.57
N ALA A 136 21.73 8.11 11.18
CA ALA A 136 21.47 8.01 12.61
C ALA A 136 20.97 6.61 13.02
N ILE A 137 20.08 5.98 12.24
CA ILE A 137 19.58 4.64 12.54
C ILE A 137 20.68 3.58 12.42
N ASP A 138 21.58 3.70 11.43
CA ASP A 138 22.71 2.79 11.27
C ASP A 138 23.68 2.88 12.45
N LYS A 139 23.90 4.09 12.98
CA LYS A 139 24.64 4.28 14.22
C LYS A 139 23.98 3.59 15.41
N GLN A 140 22.65 3.73 15.56
CA GLN A 140 21.91 3.07 16.65
C GLN A 140 21.94 1.54 16.54
N ILE A 141 21.82 1.00 15.32
CA ILE A 141 21.96 -0.43 15.04
C ILE A 141 23.35 -0.93 15.46
N ALA A 142 24.42 -0.23 15.08
CA ALA A 142 25.79 -0.59 15.44
C ALA A 142 26.03 -0.54 16.96
N GLU A 143 25.49 0.47 17.66
CA GLU A 143 25.54 0.57 19.11
C GLU A 143 24.82 -0.60 19.79
N CYS A 144 23.57 -0.89 19.40
CA CYS A 144 22.81 -2.02 19.94
C CYS A 144 23.51 -3.37 19.70
N GLN A 145 24.17 -3.53 18.54
CA GLN A 145 24.94 -4.73 18.23
C GLN A 145 26.18 -4.85 19.13
N THR A 146 26.91 -3.76 19.35
CA THR A 146 28.09 -3.71 20.22
C THR A 146 27.75 -4.10 21.66
N PHE A 147 26.64 -3.58 22.19
CA PHE A 147 26.18 -3.88 23.55
C PHE A 147 25.34 -5.15 23.65
N LYS A 148 25.10 -5.85 22.53
CA LYS A 148 24.27 -7.07 22.48
C LYS A 148 22.85 -6.83 23.03
N HIS A 149 22.27 -5.65 22.76
CA HIS A 149 20.89 -5.31 23.10
C HIS A 149 19.94 -5.72 21.97
N TYR A 150 19.81 -7.03 21.76
CA TYR A 150 19.17 -7.58 20.56
C TYR A 150 17.68 -7.21 20.38
N PRO A 151 16.84 -7.08 21.43
CA PRO A 151 15.45 -6.63 21.25
C PRO A 151 15.37 -5.27 20.53
N TRP A 152 16.25 -4.34 20.90
CA TRP A 152 16.34 -3.03 20.26
C TRP A 152 17.05 -3.07 18.90
N LEU A 153 17.99 -3.99 18.70
CA LEU A 153 18.55 -4.26 17.37
C LEU A 153 17.44 -4.64 16.38
N TYR A 154 16.53 -5.52 16.76
CA TYR A 154 15.37 -5.89 15.94
C TYR A 154 14.45 -4.68 15.72
N ALA A 155 14.10 -3.94 16.78
CA ALA A 155 13.25 -2.76 16.66
C ALA A 155 13.81 -1.70 15.69
N PHE A 156 15.11 -1.39 15.76
CA PHE A 156 15.74 -0.42 14.86
C PHE A 156 15.88 -0.93 13.43
N ARG A 157 16.18 -2.22 13.22
CA ARG A 157 16.21 -2.80 11.85
C ARG A 157 14.82 -2.82 11.21
N LEU A 158 13.78 -3.15 11.97
CA LEU A 158 12.39 -3.10 11.51
C LEU A 158 11.96 -1.65 11.22
N LEU A 159 12.32 -0.69 12.08
CA LEU A 159 12.09 0.73 11.81
C LEU A 159 12.81 1.17 10.53
N LYS A 160 14.06 0.76 10.29
CA LYS A 160 14.79 1.07 9.06
C LYS A 160 14.02 0.58 7.82
N THR A 161 13.54 -0.67 7.84
CA THR A 161 12.68 -1.23 6.78
C THR A 161 11.40 -0.41 6.58
N THR A 162 10.74 0.00 7.67
CA THR A 162 9.56 0.85 7.64
C THR A 162 9.84 2.20 6.98
N LEU A 163 10.91 2.90 7.40
CA LEU A 163 11.29 4.20 6.86
C LEU A 163 11.70 4.13 5.38
N GLN A 164 12.42 3.08 4.98
CA GLN A 164 12.76 2.84 3.57
C GLN A 164 11.50 2.62 2.72
N THR A 165 10.48 1.95 3.26
CA THR A 165 9.19 1.76 2.59
C THR A 165 8.43 3.07 2.44
N TYR A 166 8.38 3.91 3.49
CA TYR A 166 7.71 5.21 3.46
C TYR A 166 8.44 6.26 2.61
N ALA A 167 9.75 6.12 2.39
CA ALA A 167 10.50 6.99 1.49
C ALA A 167 10.01 6.91 0.02
N GLY A 168 9.14 5.94 -0.31
CA GLY A 168 8.46 5.85 -1.61
C GLY A 168 9.29 5.22 -2.72
N ASN A 169 10.59 4.99 -2.48
CA ASN A 169 11.50 4.39 -3.43
C ASN A 169 11.26 2.88 -3.59
N ALA A 170 11.62 2.34 -4.76
CA ALA A 170 11.71 0.91 -4.96
C ALA A 170 12.76 0.31 -4.01
N PRO A 171 12.54 -0.91 -3.45
CA PRO A 171 13.55 -1.59 -2.64
C PRO A 171 14.91 -1.69 -3.36
N ASP A 172 15.93 -1.13 -2.73
CA ASP A 172 17.31 -1.13 -3.20
C ASP A 172 18.13 -2.25 -2.53
N ALA A 173 19.39 -2.41 -2.94
CA ALA A 173 20.29 -3.41 -2.34
C ALA A 173 20.39 -3.25 -0.81
N ASN A 174 20.48 -2.01 -0.31
CA ASN A 174 20.57 -1.74 1.13
C ASN A 174 19.31 -2.18 1.91
N HIS A 175 18.13 -2.11 1.29
CA HIS A 175 16.89 -2.60 1.89
C HIS A 175 16.91 -4.12 2.03
N PHE A 176 17.30 -4.84 0.97
CA PHE A 176 17.43 -6.30 1.00
C PHE A 176 18.51 -6.74 1.99
N ASP A 177 19.68 -6.11 1.98
CA ASP A 177 20.76 -6.39 2.93
C ASP A 177 20.31 -6.23 4.39
N ASN A 178 19.51 -5.20 4.69
CA ASN A 178 18.96 -5.00 6.03
C ASN A 178 18.01 -6.12 6.46
N LEU A 179 17.13 -6.58 5.56
CA LEU A 179 16.18 -7.67 5.83
C LEU A 179 16.88 -9.02 5.96
N GLN A 180 17.84 -9.31 5.09
CA GLN A 180 18.65 -10.53 5.16
C GLN A 180 19.44 -10.57 6.46
N MET A 181 20.13 -9.48 6.82
CA MET A 181 20.82 -9.39 8.11
C MET A 181 19.88 -9.62 9.29
N LEU A 182 18.68 -9.01 9.27
CA LEU A 182 17.68 -9.21 10.32
C LEU A 182 17.30 -10.70 10.45
N GLY A 183 17.06 -11.38 9.33
CA GLY A 183 16.78 -12.81 9.28
C GLY A 183 17.93 -13.65 9.81
N THR A 184 19.15 -13.47 9.29
CA THR A 184 20.35 -14.20 9.71
C THR A 184 20.59 -14.06 11.22
N PHE A 185 20.55 -12.84 11.76
CA PHE A 185 20.74 -12.61 13.19
C PHE A 185 19.66 -13.31 14.03
N ALA A 186 18.40 -13.27 13.58
CA ALA A 186 17.31 -13.92 14.29
C ALA A 186 17.46 -15.45 14.30
N TYR A 187 17.78 -16.05 13.16
CA TYR A 187 17.97 -17.50 13.06
C TYR A 187 19.18 -18.01 13.85
N GLU A 188 20.32 -17.31 13.82
CA GLU A 188 21.52 -17.67 14.61
C GLU A 188 21.23 -17.69 16.12
N ARG A 189 20.33 -16.82 16.58
CA ARG A 189 19.89 -16.77 17.98
C ARG A 189 18.74 -17.74 18.30
N GLY A 190 18.15 -18.33 17.27
CA GLY A 190 16.92 -19.12 17.34
C GLY A 190 15.71 -18.29 17.74
N ASP A 191 15.70 -16.98 17.44
CA ASP A 191 14.52 -16.11 17.51
C ASP A 191 13.67 -16.32 16.24
N ASN A 192 13.19 -17.55 16.04
CA ASN A 192 12.70 -18.04 14.76
C ASN A 192 11.49 -17.26 14.21
N ALA A 193 10.59 -16.79 15.07
CA ALA A 193 9.46 -15.96 14.65
C ALA A 193 9.88 -14.61 14.04
N ILE A 194 10.95 -14.00 14.55
CA ILE A 194 11.54 -12.78 13.98
C ILE A 194 12.20 -13.08 12.63
N GLY A 195 12.88 -14.23 12.51
CA GLY A 195 13.47 -14.67 11.24
C GLY A 195 12.42 -14.92 10.16
N VAL A 196 11.31 -15.56 10.52
CA VAL A 196 10.14 -15.77 9.64
C VAL A 196 9.55 -14.43 9.21
N LEU A 197 9.32 -13.50 10.14
CA LEU A 197 8.87 -12.15 9.80
C LEU A 197 9.82 -11.46 8.82
N ALA A 198 11.14 -11.53 9.05
CA ALA A 198 12.14 -10.93 8.16
C ALA A 198 12.06 -11.52 6.74
N SER A 199 11.95 -12.85 6.63
CA SER A 199 11.80 -13.54 5.34
C SER A 199 10.51 -13.12 4.61
N LEU A 200 9.39 -12.98 5.34
CA LEU A 200 8.13 -12.52 4.75
C LEU A 200 8.21 -11.07 4.26
N LEU A 201 8.86 -10.18 5.02
CA LEU A 201 9.09 -8.80 4.61
C LEU A 201 10.02 -8.71 3.39
N GLU A 202 11.05 -9.56 3.30
CA GLU A 202 11.93 -9.68 2.13
C GLU A 202 11.16 -10.15 0.89
N GLY A 203 10.30 -11.16 1.03
CA GLY A 203 9.42 -11.61 -0.04
C GLY A 203 8.48 -10.51 -0.55
N LEU A 204 7.86 -9.75 0.36
CA LEU A 204 7.04 -8.59 0.00
C LEU A 204 7.85 -7.51 -0.74
N ALA A 205 9.10 -7.27 -0.33
CA ALA A 205 10.00 -6.35 -1.02
C ALA A 205 10.34 -6.84 -2.44
N HIS A 206 10.55 -8.14 -2.65
CA HIS A 206 10.79 -8.71 -3.98
C HIS A 206 9.58 -8.59 -4.91
N LEU A 207 8.36 -8.73 -4.38
CA LEU A 207 7.15 -8.45 -5.15
C LEU A 207 7.10 -7.00 -5.60
N ARG A 208 7.49 -6.02 -4.77
CA ARG A 208 7.40 -4.60 -5.17
C ARG A 208 8.29 -4.20 -6.36
N VAL A 209 9.36 -4.93 -6.64
CA VAL A 209 10.34 -4.60 -7.70
C VAL A 209 9.98 -5.23 -9.06
N MET A 210 9.26 -6.35 -9.07
CA MET A 210 8.82 -7.09 -10.28
C MET A 210 9.92 -7.30 -11.35
N LYS A 211 10.94 -8.11 -11.04
CA LYS A 211 11.95 -8.60 -11.99
C LYS A 211 11.65 -10.03 -12.44
N SER A 212 12.32 -10.50 -13.49
CA SER A 212 12.15 -11.87 -14.02
C SER A 212 12.42 -12.96 -13.00
N ASP A 213 13.30 -12.71 -12.02
CA ASP A 213 13.67 -13.62 -10.94
C ASP A 213 12.91 -13.36 -9.62
N SER A 214 12.03 -12.34 -9.56
CA SER A 214 11.29 -12.00 -8.34
C SER A 214 10.50 -13.19 -7.80
N VAL A 215 9.90 -14.00 -8.67
CA VAL A 215 9.12 -15.18 -8.28
C VAL A 215 9.99 -16.21 -7.54
N GLU A 216 11.18 -16.52 -8.07
CA GLU A 216 12.10 -17.48 -7.47
C GLU A 216 12.62 -16.98 -6.11
N ARG A 217 12.91 -15.68 -6.02
CA ARG A 217 13.33 -15.05 -4.76
C ARG A 217 12.23 -15.10 -3.71
N VAL A 218 10.98 -14.78 -4.07
CA VAL A 218 9.84 -14.86 -3.14
C VAL A 218 9.62 -16.31 -2.67
N GLN A 219 9.73 -17.29 -3.56
CA GLN A 219 9.62 -18.71 -3.20
C GLN A 219 10.77 -19.15 -2.29
N THR A 220 11.97 -18.60 -2.45
CA THR A 220 13.09 -18.84 -1.53
C THR A 220 12.80 -18.30 -0.13
N CYS A 221 12.26 -17.08 -0.01
CA CYS A 221 11.84 -16.53 1.27
C CYS A 221 10.72 -17.35 1.93
N LEU A 222 9.75 -17.83 1.14
CA LEU A 222 8.68 -18.70 1.64
C LEU A 222 9.20 -20.06 2.12
N ALA A 223 10.14 -20.66 1.39
CA ALA A 223 10.80 -21.90 1.80
C ALA A 223 11.56 -21.72 3.12
N GLN A 224 12.29 -20.61 3.26
CA GLN A 224 12.98 -20.24 4.50
C GLN A 224 12.02 -20.10 5.68
N ALA A 225 10.87 -19.45 5.48
CA ALA A 225 9.82 -19.36 6.50
C ALA A 225 9.24 -20.75 6.86
N ALA A 226 8.98 -21.58 5.85
CA ALA A 226 8.38 -22.91 6.01
C ALA A 226 9.27 -23.88 6.81
N MET A 227 10.61 -23.70 6.80
CA MET A 227 11.53 -24.51 7.62
C MET A 227 11.18 -24.51 9.11
N TYR A 228 10.56 -23.42 9.59
CA TYR A 228 10.22 -23.23 11.00
C TYR A 228 8.72 -23.40 11.28
N GLN A 229 7.94 -23.92 10.33
CA GLN A 229 6.48 -24.04 10.48
C GLN A 229 6.04 -24.95 11.64
N LEU A 230 6.92 -25.81 12.16
CA LEU A 230 6.62 -26.69 13.30
C LEU A 230 7.06 -26.09 14.64
N ASP A 231 7.77 -24.96 14.62
CA ASP A 231 8.21 -24.28 15.84
C ASP A 231 7.00 -23.62 16.54
N PRO A 232 6.74 -23.90 17.83
CA PRO A 232 5.63 -23.30 18.56
C PRO A 232 5.75 -21.78 18.67
N THR A 233 6.96 -21.21 18.67
CA THR A 233 7.16 -19.75 18.73
C THR A 233 6.72 -19.05 17.45
N VAL A 234 6.65 -19.77 16.33
CA VAL A 234 6.25 -19.23 15.01
C VAL A 234 4.74 -19.26 14.82
N LYS A 235 3.97 -19.86 15.74
CA LYS A 235 2.50 -20.02 15.65
C LYS A 235 1.74 -18.73 15.95
N VAL A 236 2.03 -17.68 15.18
CA VAL A 236 1.35 -16.39 15.20
C VAL A 236 0.36 -16.34 14.02
N PRO A 237 -0.96 -16.29 14.27
CA PRO A 237 -1.98 -16.37 13.20
C PRO A 237 -1.78 -15.34 12.08
N GLN A 238 -1.37 -14.13 12.42
CA GLN A 238 -1.10 -13.05 11.48
C GLN A 238 0.07 -13.38 10.53
N LEU A 239 1.12 -14.06 11.02
CA LEU A 239 2.25 -14.48 10.19
C LEU A 239 1.88 -15.63 9.26
N ASP A 240 1.06 -16.57 9.73
CA ASP A 240 0.55 -17.66 8.89
C ASP A 240 -0.25 -17.11 7.71
N ILE A 241 -1.15 -16.16 7.97
CA ILE A 241 -1.94 -15.55 6.90
C ILE A 241 -1.06 -14.72 5.97
N LEU A 242 -0.10 -13.96 6.52
CA LEU A 242 0.84 -13.21 5.68
C LEU A 242 1.64 -14.13 4.75
N THR A 243 2.04 -15.30 5.23
CA THR A 243 2.70 -16.35 4.44
C THR A 243 1.81 -16.82 3.29
N LEU A 244 0.57 -17.18 3.58
CA LEU A 244 -0.39 -17.65 2.58
C LEU A 244 -0.78 -16.56 1.57
N LEU A 245 -0.89 -15.31 2.02
CA LEU A 245 -1.20 -14.16 1.17
C LEU A 245 -0.02 -13.84 0.23
N LEU A 246 1.22 -13.86 0.75
CA LEU A 246 2.43 -13.69 -0.04
C LEU A 246 2.55 -14.78 -1.10
N ASP A 247 2.30 -16.03 -0.73
CA ASP A 247 2.36 -17.17 -1.65
C ASP A 247 1.27 -17.10 -2.74
N LEU A 248 0.05 -16.69 -2.38
CA LEU A 248 -1.02 -16.44 -3.34
C LEU A 248 -0.65 -15.30 -4.30
N ALA A 249 -0.17 -14.17 -3.77
CA ALA A 249 0.25 -13.02 -4.57
C ALA A 249 1.37 -13.40 -5.56
N CYS A 250 2.36 -14.17 -5.09
CA CYS A 250 3.43 -14.69 -5.95
C CYS A 250 2.88 -15.59 -7.08
N SER A 251 1.94 -16.49 -6.76
CA SER A 251 1.32 -17.36 -7.77
C SER A 251 0.41 -16.62 -8.77
N MET A 252 -0.14 -15.47 -8.40
CA MET A 252 -0.90 -14.64 -9.33
C MET A 252 -0.05 -14.13 -10.48
N HIS A 253 1.26 -13.91 -10.28
CA HIS A 253 2.18 -13.57 -11.36
C HIS A 253 2.45 -14.75 -12.32
N GLN A 254 2.39 -15.98 -11.82
CA GLN A 254 2.55 -17.18 -12.64
C GLN A 254 1.28 -17.51 -13.44
N LYS A 255 0.12 -16.97 -13.04
CA LYS A 255 -1.20 -17.13 -13.69
C LYS A 255 -1.63 -18.59 -13.90
N ASN A 256 -1.22 -19.50 -13.03
CA ASN A 256 -1.66 -20.90 -13.06
C ASN A 256 -3.00 -21.08 -12.32
N PRO A 257 -4.11 -21.42 -13.02
CA PRO A 257 -5.45 -21.51 -12.42
C PRO A 257 -5.54 -22.51 -11.27
N ASP A 258 -4.97 -23.70 -11.43
CA ASP A 258 -5.15 -24.79 -10.47
C ASP A 258 -4.42 -24.48 -9.16
N THR A 259 -3.19 -23.96 -9.27
CA THR A 259 -2.40 -23.49 -8.14
C THR A 259 -3.08 -22.33 -7.41
N LEU A 260 -3.65 -21.37 -8.17
CA LEU A 260 -4.35 -20.23 -7.57
C LEU A 260 -5.57 -20.65 -6.76
N VAL A 261 -6.39 -21.57 -7.28
CA VAL A 261 -7.56 -22.06 -6.56
C VAL A 261 -7.15 -22.80 -5.28
N GLN A 262 -6.13 -23.65 -5.34
CA GLN A 262 -5.63 -24.37 -4.17
C GLN A 262 -5.12 -23.42 -3.08
N LYS A 263 -4.26 -22.46 -3.43
CA LYS A 263 -3.69 -21.50 -2.48
C LYS A 263 -4.74 -20.57 -1.88
N LEU A 264 -5.70 -20.14 -2.70
CA LEU A 264 -6.82 -19.34 -2.22
C LEU A 264 -7.70 -20.11 -1.23
N SER A 265 -8.00 -21.37 -1.50
CA SER A 265 -8.76 -22.21 -0.56
C SER A 265 -8.00 -22.45 0.75
N ALA A 266 -6.68 -22.59 0.71
CA ALA A 266 -5.85 -22.71 1.91
C ALA A 266 -5.89 -21.41 2.74
N LEU A 267 -5.75 -20.25 2.09
CA LEU A 267 -5.86 -18.93 2.72
C LEU A 267 -7.24 -18.71 3.38
N GLU A 268 -8.31 -19.03 2.66
CA GLU A 268 -9.69 -18.90 3.17
C GLU A 268 -9.93 -19.82 4.37
N SER A 269 -9.52 -21.09 4.26
CA SER A 269 -9.65 -22.03 5.37
C SER A 269 -8.87 -21.58 6.61
N ARG A 270 -7.67 -21.01 6.42
CA ARG A 270 -6.88 -20.50 7.55
C ARG A 270 -7.52 -19.26 8.16
N LEU A 271 -8.03 -18.34 7.34
CA LEU A 271 -8.73 -17.15 7.81
C LEU A 271 -10.00 -17.54 8.60
N ASP A 272 -10.77 -18.52 8.11
CA ASP A 272 -11.97 -19.02 8.79
C ASP A 272 -11.63 -19.65 10.15
N GLN A 273 -10.50 -20.37 10.26
CA GLN A 273 -10.03 -20.90 11.55
C GLN A 273 -9.70 -19.78 12.56
N THR A 274 -9.20 -18.64 12.07
CA THR A 274 -8.95 -17.47 12.94
C THR A 274 -10.22 -16.75 13.38
N ILE A 275 -11.38 -17.01 12.75
CA ILE A 275 -12.67 -16.46 13.20
C ILE A 275 -12.95 -16.87 14.65
N SER A 276 -12.69 -18.14 14.97
CA SER A 276 -12.98 -18.74 16.27
C SER A 276 -11.84 -18.59 17.30
N SER A 277 -10.70 -18.01 16.93
CA SER A 277 -9.56 -17.85 17.83
C SER A 277 -9.80 -16.71 18.82
N GLN A 278 -9.51 -16.95 20.10
CA GLN A 278 -9.53 -15.93 21.14
C GLN A 278 -8.27 -15.05 21.14
N ASP A 279 -7.19 -15.51 20.48
CA ASP A 279 -5.88 -14.85 20.49
C ASP A 279 -5.81 -13.65 19.53
N TRP A 280 -6.82 -13.50 18.66
CA TRP A 280 -6.93 -12.38 17.72
C TRP A 280 -8.35 -11.81 17.71
N THR A 281 -8.51 -10.69 18.41
CA THR A 281 -9.77 -9.94 18.45
C THR A 281 -10.01 -9.18 17.14
N ASP A 282 -11.27 -8.96 16.81
CA ASP A 282 -11.66 -8.34 15.54
C ASP A 282 -11.11 -6.91 15.35
N ASP A 283 -10.83 -6.20 16.46
CA ASP A 283 -10.33 -4.82 16.49
C ASP A 283 -8.81 -4.72 16.70
N ALA A 284 -8.11 -5.84 16.93
CA ALA A 284 -6.66 -5.79 17.15
C ALA A 284 -5.93 -5.36 15.87
N THR A 285 -5.22 -4.25 15.96
CA THR A 285 -4.39 -3.65 14.90
C THR A 285 -2.90 -3.77 15.22
N GLU A 286 -2.56 -4.64 16.16
CA GLU A 286 -1.19 -4.97 16.53
C GLU A 286 -0.95 -6.46 16.30
N VAL A 287 0.26 -6.80 15.86
CA VAL A 287 0.81 -8.16 15.90
C VAL A 287 1.98 -8.19 16.86
N CYS A 288 1.99 -9.21 17.72
CA CYS A 288 3.07 -9.46 18.67
C CYS A 288 3.89 -10.65 18.18
N VAL A 289 5.17 -10.41 17.90
CA VAL A 289 6.09 -11.45 17.41
C VAL A 289 7.05 -11.83 18.53
N PRO A 290 7.07 -13.11 18.97
CA PRO A 290 7.88 -13.51 20.11
C PRO A 290 9.37 -13.59 19.78
N MET A 291 10.19 -13.29 20.78
CA MET A 291 11.64 -13.46 20.81
C MET A 291 12.05 -14.05 22.16
N LYS A 292 13.25 -14.63 22.25
CA LYS A 292 13.77 -15.16 23.51
C LYS A 292 14.09 -14.02 24.49
N LYS A 293 13.63 -14.16 25.73
CA LYS A 293 13.96 -13.23 26.82
C LYS A 293 15.46 -13.29 27.11
N GLN A 294 16.06 -12.12 27.27
CA GLN A 294 17.49 -12.00 27.58
C GLN A 294 17.73 -11.84 29.07
N PRO A 295 18.87 -12.31 29.61
CA PRO A 295 19.19 -12.10 31.03
C PRO A 295 19.22 -10.62 31.42
N SER A 296 19.63 -9.73 30.51
CA SER A 296 19.63 -8.28 30.68
C SER A 296 18.34 -7.60 30.24
N SER A 297 17.31 -8.36 29.83
CA SER A 297 16.09 -7.80 29.22
C SER A 297 15.36 -6.84 30.16
N SER A 298 15.36 -7.09 31.47
CA SER A 298 14.71 -6.22 32.46
C SER A 298 15.25 -4.78 32.53
N LEU A 299 16.45 -4.52 31.98
CA LEU A 299 17.05 -3.17 31.91
C LEU A 299 16.73 -2.44 30.60
N ILE A 300 16.26 -3.17 29.58
CA ILE A 300 16.08 -2.65 28.22
C ILE A 300 14.65 -2.84 27.68
N VAL A 301 13.87 -3.77 28.23
CA VAL A 301 12.46 -4.00 27.95
C VAL A 301 11.70 -3.82 29.26
N SER A 302 10.69 -2.94 29.25
CA SER A 302 9.91 -2.60 30.44
C SER A 302 8.47 -2.26 30.06
N GLU A 303 7.63 -1.96 31.05
CA GLU A 303 6.26 -1.47 30.79
C GLU A 303 6.24 -0.20 29.94
N ASP A 304 7.30 0.62 30.02
CA ASP A 304 7.42 1.86 29.26
C ASP A 304 7.78 1.63 27.79
N THR A 305 8.23 0.42 27.42
CA THR A 305 8.61 0.07 26.03
C THR A 305 7.49 -0.60 25.24
N THR A 306 6.34 -0.87 25.88
CA THR A 306 5.26 -1.77 25.41
C THR A 306 4.65 -1.47 24.04
N ALA A 307 4.81 -0.26 23.53
CA ALA A 307 4.38 0.13 22.19
C ALA A 307 5.31 -0.39 21.07
N ILE A 308 6.53 -0.82 21.41
CA ILE A 308 7.57 -1.30 20.49
C ILE A 308 8.03 -2.70 20.90
N LEU A 309 8.34 -2.85 22.20
CA LEU A 309 8.80 -4.09 22.82
C LEU A 309 8.01 -4.32 24.10
N ARG A 310 7.30 -5.44 24.18
CA ARG A 310 6.46 -5.79 25.33
C ARG A 310 7.13 -6.93 26.11
N PRO A 311 7.29 -6.80 27.43
CA PRO A 311 7.73 -7.92 28.24
C PRO A 311 6.69 -9.04 28.12
N GLY A 312 7.11 -10.27 27.84
CA GLY A 312 6.19 -11.41 27.87
C GLY A 312 5.81 -11.76 29.31
N LYS A 313 4.88 -12.70 29.47
CA LYS A 313 4.48 -13.16 30.81
C LYS A 313 5.67 -13.81 31.50
N ASP A 314 5.76 -13.64 32.82
CA ASP A 314 6.94 -14.05 33.59
C ASP A 314 7.29 -15.54 33.44
N ASP A 315 6.31 -16.39 33.15
CA ASP A 315 6.46 -17.84 32.97
C ASP A 315 6.76 -18.28 31.52
N GLU A 316 6.63 -17.40 30.51
CA GLU A 316 6.68 -17.77 29.09
C GLU A 316 8.08 -17.64 28.46
N GLY A 317 9.08 -17.13 29.20
CA GLY A 317 10.49 -17.08 28.77
C GLY A 317 10.75 -16.25 27.49
N THR A 318 9.77 -15.48 27.04
CA THR A 318 9.80 -14.73 25.77
C THR A 318 9.48 -13.26 26.02
N ASP A 319 10.02 -12.39 25.17
CA ASP A 319 9.60 -11.00 25.03
C ASP A 319 8.94 -10.84 23.65
N LEU A 320 8.22 -9.75 23.41
CA LEU A 320 7.44 -9.56 22.18
C LEU A 320 7.86 -8.29 21.45
N VAL A 321 8.08 -8.36 20.13
CA VAL A 321 8.08 -7.17 19.26
C VAL A 321 6.65 -6.85 18.90
N VAL A 322 6.27 -5.59 19.07
CA VAL A 322 4.94 -5.09 18.70
C VAL A 322 5.04 -4.35 17.38
N LEU A 323 4.21 -4.74 16.42
CA LEU A 323 4.11 -4.11 15.11
C LEU A 323 2.65 -3.76 14.84
N SER A 324 2.41 -2.65 14.15
CA SER A 324 1.08 -2.41 13.61
C SER A 324 0.76 -3.41 12.50
N PHE A 325 -0.46 -3.90 12.48
CA PHE A 325 -0.98 -4.88 11.53
C PHE A 325 -2.42 -4.57 11.14
N LEU A 326 -2.91 -5.24 10.10
CA LEU A 326 -4.31 -5.15 9.69
C LEU A 326 -5.21 -5.77 10.74
N SER A 327 -6.37 -5.14 10.97
CA SER A 327 -7.43 -5.80 11.72
C SER A 327 -7.94 -7.03 10.96
N LYS A 328 -8.61 -7.92 11.68
CA LYS A 328 -9.19 -9.13 11.07
C LYS A 328 -10.16 -8.78 9.95
N GLN A 329 -10.99 -7.75 10.14
CA GLN A 329 -11.96 -7.29 9.13
C GLN A 329 -11.29 -6.67 7.91
N GLU A 330 -10.20 -5.93 8.13
CA GLU A 330 -9.37 -5.39 7.06
C GLU A 330 -8.74 -6.51 6.24
N LEU A 331 -8.26 -7.56 6.91
CA LEU A 331 -7.73 -8.73 6.25
C LEU A 331 -8.81 -9.48 5.43
N PHE A 332 -10.04 -9.62 5.93
CA PHE A 332 -11.15 -10.18 5.14
C PHE A 332 -11.37 -9.42 3.84
N ALA A 333 -11.40 -8.08 3.90
CA ALA A 333 -11.54 -7.25 2.69
C ALA A 333 -10.39 -7.47 1.71
N LEU A 334 -9.16 -7.61 2.21
CA LEU A 334 -7.99 -7.91 1.39
C LEU A 334 -8.07 -9.29 0.73
N VAL A 335 -8.46 -10.33 1.49
CA VAL A 335 -8.64 -11.69 0.96
C VAL A 335 -9.77 -11.75 -0.06
N HIS A 336 -10.85 -10.97 0.11
CA HIS A 336 -11.89 -10.82 -0.90
C HIS A 336 -11.37 -10.18 -2.20
N ALA A 337 -10.50 -9.16 -2.10
CA ALA A 337 -9.87 -8.54 -3.27
C ALA A 337 -9.02 -9.53 -4.07
N PHE A 338 -8.06 -10.19 -3.39
CA PHE A 338 -7.22 -11.24 -3.98
C PHE A 338 -8.03 -12.42 -4.49
N GLY A 339 -9.03 -12.84 -3.72
CA GLY A 339 -9.89 -13.95 -4.07
C GLY A 339 -10.74 -13.67 -5.30
N GLY A 340 -11.17 -12.43 -5.53
CA GLY A 340 -11.85 -12.06 -6.76
C GLY A 340 -10.90 -12.07 -7.97
N LEU A 341 -9.67 -11.58 -7.80
CA LEU A 341 -8.65 -11.64 -8.85
C LEU A 341 -8.27 -13.08 -9.21
N ALA A 342 -8.02 -13.94 -8.23
CA ALA A 342 -7.70 -15.35 -8.46
C ALA A 342 -8.81 -16.09 -9.22
N ASN A 343 -10.09 -15.78 -8.96
CA ASN A 343 -11.21 -16.38 -9.68
C ASN A 343 -11.35 -15.91 -11.14
N MET A 344 -10.75 -14.77 -11.52
CA MET A 344 -10.73 -14.32 -12.91
C MET A 344 -9.89 -15.23 -13.81
N TYR A 345 -8.87 -15.89 -13.23
CA TYR A 345 -7.96 -16.77 -13.96
C TYR A 345 -8.49 -18.20 -14.11
N ARG A 346 -9.74 -18.51 -13.71
CA ARG A 346 -10.29 -19.86 -13.83
C ARG A 346 -10.29 -20.35 -15.30
N PRO A 347 -10.17 -21.68 -15.53
CA PRO A 347 -10.20 -22.24 -16.88
C PRO A 347 -11.47 -21.86 -17.65
N ALA A 348 -11.38 -21.77 -18.98
CA ALA A 348 -12.46 -21.36 -19.88
C ALA A 348 -13.80 -22.11 -19.63
N SER A 349 -13.74 -23.40 -19.29
CA SER A 349 -14.92 -24.22 -18.97
C SER A 349 -15.73 -23.73 -17.76
N ARG A 350 -15.11 -22.94 -16.87
CA ARG A 350 -15.71 -22.38 -15.65
C ARG A 350 -15.58 -20.87 -15.57
N GLU A 351 -15.26 -20.22 -16.69
CA GLU A 351 -14.98 -18.78 -16.75
C GLU A 351 -16.16 -17.95 -16.25
N GLN A 352 -17.38 -18.25 -16.72
CA GLN A 352 -18.58 -17.50 -16.32
C GLN A 352 -18.85 -17.61 -14.81
N VAL A 353 -18.62 -18.80 -14.24
CA VAL A 353 -18.74 -19.03 -12.79
C VAL A 353 -17.63 -18.29 -12.04
N GLY A 354 -16.41 -18.26 -12.58
CA GLY A 354 -15.29 -17.49 -12.04
C GLY A 354 -15.60 -15.99 -11.98
N LYS A 355 -16.00 -15.41 -13.11
CA LYS A 355 -16.39 -14.00 -13.25
C LYS A 355 -17.50 -13.60 -12.27
N MET A 356 -18.55 -14.44 -12.14
CA MET A 356 -19.63 -14.19 -11.17
C MET A 356 -19.12 -14.22 -9.72
N LYS A 357 -18.28 -15.20 -9.37
CA LYS A 357 -17.67 -15.30 -8.03
C LYS A 357 -16.73 -14.14 -7.74
N SER A 358 -16.01 -13.64 -8.74
CA SER A 358 -15.15 -12.46 -8.61
C SER A 358 -15.94 -11.23 -8.19
N LEU A 359 -17.05 -10.95 -8.89
CA LEU A 359 -17.91 -9.83 -8.56
C LEU A 359 -18.53 -9.96 -7.17
N GLN A 360 -19.02 -11.16 -6.81
CA GLN A 360 -19.57 -11.43 -5.47
C GLN A 360 -18.55 -11.17 -4.37
N ARG A 361 -17.30 -11.59 -4.57
CA ARG A 361 -16.22 -11.39 -3.60
C ARG A 361 -15.86 -9.91 -3.47
N TRP A 362 -15.72 -9.19 -4.58
CA TRP A 362 -15.42 -7.76 -4.50
C TRP A 362 -16.55 -6.97 -3.86
N ALA A 363 -17.80 -7.33 -4.11
CA ALA A 363 -18.96 -6.76 -3.43
C ALA A 363 -18.93 -7.03 -1.92
N ALA A 364 -18.67 -8.27 -1.50
CA ALA A 364 -18.53 -8.62 -0.07
C ALA A 364 -17.38 -7.88 0.61
N GLY A 365 -16.24 -7.70 -0.08
CA GLY A 365 -15.13 -6.88 0.39
C GLY A 365 -15.54 -5.42 0.61
N LEU A 366 -16.32 -4.83 -0.31
CA LEU A 366 -16.83 -3.46 -0.16
C LEU A 366 -17.78 -3.33 1.02
N GLU A 367 -18.71 -4.28 1.16
CA GLU A 367 -19.64 -4.31 2.29
C GLU A 367 -18.90 -4.38 3.62
N THR A 368 -17.85 -5.20 3.70
CA THR A 368 -17.00 -5.31 4.89
C THR A 368 -16.37 -3.96 5.25
N VAL A 369 -15.73 -3.29 4.28
CA VAL A 369 -15.07 -1.99 4.50
C VAL A 369 -16.06 -0.90 4.90
N GLN A 370 -17.24 -0.88 4.26
CA GLN A 370 -18.30 0.08 4.57
C GLN A 370 -18.92 -0.16 5.95
N HIS A 371 -19.11 -1.43 6.32
CA HIS A 371 -19.63 -1.82 7.61
C HIS A 371 -18.68 -1.41 8.75
N VAL A 372 -17.38 -1.68 8.63
CA VAL A 372 -16.35 -1.23 9.59
C VAL A 372 -16.41 0.28 9.78
N SER A 373 -16.45 1.02 8.66
CA SER A 373 -16.50 2.48 8.66
C SER A 373 -17.76 3.02 9.34
N THR A 374 -18.90 2.37 9.12
CA THR A 374 -20.19 2.76 9.71
C THR A 374 -20.24 2.46 11.20
N GLN A 375 -19.74 1.30 11.63
CA GLN A 375 -19.66 0.96 13.06
C GLN A 375 -18.76 1.92 13.85
N HIS A 376 -17.64 2.34 13.26
CA HIS A 376 -16.78 3.38 13.85
C HIS A 376 -17.50 4.73 13.98
N MET A 377 -18.30 5.13 12.99
CA MET A 377 -19.07 6.39 13.05
C MET A 377 -20.19 6.37 14.10
N LEU A 378 -20.81 5.21 14.30
CA LEU A 378 -21.94 5.05 15.24
C LEU A 378 -21.50 4.90 16.70
N GLY A 379 -20.20 4.83 16.99
CA GLY A 379 -19.69 4.69 18.36
C GLY A 379 -20.05 3.37 19.05
N ASN A 380 -20.49 2.36 18.27
CA ASN A 380 -21.03 1.09 18.78
C ASN A 380 -19.96 0.07 19.19
N ARG A 381 -18.66 0.35 18.95
CA ARG A 381 -17.55 -0.47 19.47
C ARG A 381 -16.94 0.21 20.68
N ALA A 382 -16.62 -0.58 21.71
CA ALA A 382 -15.92 -0.10 22.89
C ALA A 382 -14.72 0.74 22.44
N LEU A 383 -14.70 2.02 22.81
CA LEU A 383 -13.66 2.97 22.43
C LEU A 383 -12.31 2.47 22.92
N THR A 384 -11.59 1.73 22.08
CA THR A 384 -10.15 1.76 22.13
C THR A 384 -9.78 3.22 21.87
N THR A 385 -9.15 3.85 22.86
CA THR A 385 -8.73 5.25 22.84
C THR A 385 -7.52 5.40 21.90
N VAL A 386 -7.77 5.22 20.61
CA VAL A 386 -6.78 5.33 19.54
C VAL A 386 -6.55 6.81 19.23
N SER A 387 -5.30 7.22 18.98
CA SER A 387 -4.99 8.60 18.60
C SER A 387 -5.67 8.97 17.27
N LEU A 388 -5.87 10.28 17.03
CA LEU A 388 -6.42 10.74 15.76
C LEU A 388 -5.50 10.32 14.61
N HIS A 389 -4.18 10.39 14.82
CA HIS A 389 -3.18 9.93 13.87
C HIS A 389 -3.40 8.47 13.41
N GLU A 390 -3.57 7.53 14.35
CA GLU A 390 -3.78 6.12 14.02
C GLU A 390 -5.17 5.90 13.40
N SER A 391 -6.19 6.65 13.83
CA SER A 391 -7.52 6.64 13.18
C SER A 391 -7.46 7.12 11.73
N ILE A 392 -6.70 8.18 11.44
CA ILE A 392 -6.46 8.68 10.08
C ILE A 392 -5.75 7.62 9.24
N ARG A 393 -4.72 6.98 9.79
CA ARG A 393 -3.96 5.93 9.10
C ARG A 393 -4.85 4.74 8.73
N GLN A 394 -5.70 4.28 9.65
CA GLN A 394 -6.64 3.20 9.38
C GLN A 394 -7.70 3.61 8.34
N THR A 395 -8.24 4.83 8.45
CA THR A 395 -9.19 5.37 7.48
C THR A 395 -8.57 5.47 6.08
N LYS A 396 -7.31 5.89 6.01
CA LYS A 396 -6.52 5.93 4.77
C LYS A 396 -6.46 4.53 4.15
N TRP A 397 -6.00 3.52 4.89
CA TRP A 397 -5.92 2.14 4.40
C TRP A 397 -7.28 1.61 3.91
N ARG A 398 -8.35 1.83 4.68
CA ARG A 398 -9.73 1.43 4.31
C ARG A 398 -10.18 2.08 3.01
N THR A 399 -9.78 3.33 2.81
CA THR A 399 -10.06 4.04 1.56
C THR A 399 -9.26 3.46 0.39
N GLU A 400 -8.00 3.06 0.60
CA GLU A 400 -7.19 2.43 -0.45
C GLU A 400 -7.82 1.12 -0.92
N ILE A 401 -8.17 0.22 0.00
CA ILE A 401 -8.80 -1.07 -0.36
C ILE A 401 -10.17 -0.85 -1.03
N PHE A 402 -10.93 0.15 -0.57
CA PHE A 402 -12.17 0.54 -1.22
C PHE A 402 -11.93 0.96 -2.69
N CYS A 403 -10.92 1.79 -2.94
CA CYS A 403 -10.60 2.24 -4.29
C CYS A 403 -10.17 1.06 -5.19
N TYR A 404 -9.33 0.14 -4.68
CA TYR A 404 -8.99 -1.08 -5.43
C TYR A 404 -10.23 -1.90 -5.80
N LEU A 405 -11.11 -2.17 -4.83
CA LEU A 405 -12.32 -2.96 -5.08
C LEU A 405 -13.27 -2.28 -6.08
N GLN A 406 -13.48 -0.97 -5.95
CA GLN A 406 -14.30 -0.22 -6.92
C GLN A 406 -13.70 -0.22 -8.32
N LEU A 407 -12.38 -0.08 -8.44
CA LEU A 407 -11.68 -0.13 -9.73
C LEU A 407 -11.88 -1.49 -10.39
N LEU A 408 -11.69 -2.58 -9.65
CA LEU A 408 -11.86 -3.94 -10.16
C LEU A 408 -13.30 -4.19 -10.64
N ILE A 409 -14.29 -3.74 -9.87
CA ILE A 409 -15.71 -3.82 -10.25
C ILE A 409 -16.00 -2.97 -11.50
N GLY A 410 -15.45 -1.75 -11.57
CA GLY A 410 -15.60 -0.85 -12.71
C GLY A 410 -15.03 -1.45 -14.00
N LEU A 411 -13.78 -1.93 -13.95
CA LEU A 411 -13.11 -2.57 -15.08
C LEU A 411 -13.85 -3.84 -15.52
N TYR A 412 -14.29 -4.67 -14.57
CA TYR A 412 -15.09 -5.85 -14.88
C TYR A 412 -16.39 -5.48 -15.60
N ASN A 413 -17.14 -4.51 -15.09
CA ASN A 413 -18.38 -4.06 -15.73
C ASN A 413 -18.13 -3.47 -17.13
N ALA A 414 -16.97 -2.84 -17.37
CA ALA A 414 -16.57 -2.38 -18.69
C ALA A 414 -16.38 -3.53 -19.68
N THR A 415 -15.78 -4.66 -19.26
CA THR A 415 -15.68 -5.86 -20.13
C THR A 415 -17.04 -6.46 -20.51
N GLN A 416 -18.09 -6.14 -19.75
CA GLN A 416 -19.46 -6.58 -19.98
C GLN A 416 -20.32 -5.49 -20.65
N SER A 417 -19.72 -4.37 -21.06
CA SER A 417 -20.40 -3.20 -21.62
C SER A 417 -21.52 -2.65 -20.74
N LYS A 418 -21.42 -2.81 -19.42
CA LYS A 418 -22.41 -2.31 -18.44
C LYS A 418 -22.09 -0.87 -18.04
N TRP A 419 -22.11 0.04 -19.00
CA TRP A 419 -21.59 1.42 -18.86
C TRP A 419 -22.22 2.22 -17.72
N LYS A 420 -23.51 2.01 -17.40
CA LYS A 420 -24.16 2.63 -16.23
C LYS A 420 -23.49 2.26 -14.91
N LEU A 421 -23.03 1.02 -14.76
CA LEU A 421 -22.32 0.57 -13.56
C LEU A 421 -20.87 1.05 -13.54
N VAL A 422 -20.26 1.21 -14.72
CA VAL A 422 -18.92 1.81 -14.85
C VAL A 422 -18.96 3.27 -14.38
N ASP A 423 -19.92 4.07 -14.86
CA ASP A 423 -20.12 5.46 -14.44
C ASP A 423 -20.34 5.59 -12.92
N GLN A 424 -21.15 4.71 -12.32
CA GLN A 424 -21.31 4.65 -10.87
C GLN A 424 -19.99 4.35 -10.14
N SER A 425 -19.14 3.49 -10.71
CA SER A 425 -17.83 3.15 -10.13
C SER A 425 -16.86 4.34 -10.24
N VAL A 426 -16.83 5.00 -11.41
CA VAL A 426 -16.07 6.24 -11.64
C VAL A 426 -16.49 7.34 -10.66
N SER A 427 -17.79 7.58 -10.51
CA SER A 427 -18.34 8.58 -9.58
C SER A 427 -17.96 8.30 -8.12
N LYS A 428 -17.91 7.02 -7.71
CA LYS A 428 -17.46 6.63 -6.37
C LYS A 428 -15.95 6.83 -6.21
N LEU A 429 -15.18 6.45 -7.22
CA LEU A 429 -13.72 6.60 -7.24
C LEU A 429 -13.29 8.07 -7.24
N GLN A 430 -13.91 8.94 -8.04
CA GLN A 430 -13.60 10.38 -8.06
C GLN A 430 -13.79 11.05 -6.69
N LYS A 431 -14.77 10.59 -5.90
CA LYS A 431 -14.97 11.05 -4.52
C LYS A 431 -13.90 10.52 -3.58
N ALA A 432 -13.38 9.32 -3.85
CA ALA A 432 -12.50 8.59 -2.95
C ALA A 432 -10.99 8.77 -3.21
N ALA A 433 -10.61 8.84 -4.48
CA ALA A 433 -9.25 8.91 -4.96
C ALA A 433 -8.69 10.33 -4.80
N THR A 434 -8.25 10.65 -3.59
CA THR A 434 -7.51 11.88 -3.31
C THR A 434 -6.00 11.61 -3.25
N PRO A 435 -5.13 12.57 -3.60
CA PRO A 435 -3.67 12.41 -3.47
C PRO A 435 -3.22 12.07 -2.05
N ALA A 436 -3.96 12.56 -1.05
CA ALA A 436 -3.74 12.25 0.37
C ALA A 436 -3.86 10.75 0.69
N VAL A 437 -4.74 10.05 -0.02
CA VAL A 437 -4.92 8.61 0.09
C VAL A 437 -3.79 7.92 -0.66
N ASN A 438 -3.79 7.99 -1.99
CA ASN A 438 -2.68 7.49 -2.78
C ASN A 438 -2.77 8.07 -4.18
N GLU A 439 -1.66 8.58 -4.70
CA GLU A 439 -1.63 9.22 -6.01
C GLU A 439 -2.03 8.25 -7.14
N ILE A 440 -1.72 6.96 -7.01
CA ILE A 440 -2.06 5.93 -8.02
C ILE A 440 -3.58 5.83 -8.27
N PHE A 441 -4.42 6.08 -7.25
CA PHE A 441 -5.87 6.01 -7.45
C PHE A 441 -6.40 7.14 -8.32
N THR A 442 -5.71 8.29 -8.35
CA THR A 442 -6.07 9.37 -9.28
C THR A 442 -5.81 8.93 -10.73
N LEU A 443 -4.71 8.20 -10.95
CA LEU A 443 -4.34 7.63 -12.24
C LEU A 443 -5.33 6.52 -12.67
N PHE A 444 -5.66 5.60 -11.77
CA PHE A 444 -6.65 4.55 -12.02
C PHE A 444 -8.04 5.11 -12.33
N THR A 445 -8.47 6.14 -11.59
CA THR A 445 -9.76 6.80 -11.81
C THR A 445 -9.79 7.46 -13.18
N LEU A 446 -8.70 8.15 -13.55
CA LEU A 446 -8.58 8.80 -14.86
C LEU A 446 -8.63 7.78 -16.00
N TYR A 447 -7.87 6.68 -15.88
CA TYR A 447 -7.88 5.61 -16.87
C TYR A 447 -9.27 4.97 -17.01
N LEU A 448 -9.95 4.63 -15.90
CA LEU A 448 -11.30 4.06 -15.95
C LEU A 448 -12.32 5.04 -16.56
N THR A 449 -12.14 6.33 -16.32
CA THR A 449 -12.97 7.38 -16.95
C THR A 449 -12.77 7.41 -18.47
N GLY A 450 -11.52 7.30 -18.93
CA GLY A 450 -11.21 7.15 -20.36
C GLY A 450 -11.84 5.89 -20.97
N VAL A 451 -11.77 4.76 -20.25
CA VAL A 451 -12.41 3.49 -20.66
C VAL A 451 -13.93 3.65 -20.79
N TYR A 452 -14.56 4.38 -19.87
CA TYR A 452 -15.99 4.67 -19.94
C TYR A 452 -16.36 5.43 -21.23
N TYR A 453 -15.70 6.56 -21.49
CA TYR A 453 -16.00 7.39 -22.67
C TYR A 453 -15.65 6.69 -23.99
N GLN A 454 -14.55 5.93 -24.01
CA GLN A 454 -14.21 5.08 -25.15
C GLN A 454 -15.28 4.02 -25.40
N GLY A 455 -15.78 3.41 -24.34
CA GLY A 455 -16.83 2.37 -24.41
C GLY A 455 -18.20 2.87 -24.83
N THR A 456 -18.54 4.13 -24.53
CA THR A 456 -19.79 4.77 -24.96
C THR A 456 -19.70 5.43 -26.34
N GLY A 457 -18.51 5.45 -26.95
CA GLY A 457 -18.28 6.03 -28.28
C GLY A 457 -17.98 7.54 -28.28
N GLU A 458 -17.75 8.16 -27.13
CA GLU A 458 -17.34 9.57 -27.03
C GLU A 458 -15.81 9.68 -27.17
N PHE A 459 -15.31 9.43 -28.39
CA PHE A 459 -13.88 9.30 -28.65
C PHE A 459 -13.08 10.58 -28.44
N GLU A 460 -13.63 11.76 -28.73
CA GLU A 460 -12.99 13.05 -28.46
C GLU A 460 -12.67 13.23 -26.97
N THR A 461 -13.66 12.98 -26.11
CA THR A 461 -13.51 13.04 -24.65
C THR A 461 -12.51 11.99 -24.16
N ALA A 462 -12.59 10.76 -24.70
CA ALA A 462 -11.68 9.68 -24.33
C ALA A 462 -10.22 10.01 -24.70
N LEU A 463 -9.96 10.54 -25.89
CA LEU A 463 -8.64 10.99 -26.32
C LEU A 463 -8.10 12.09 -25.41
N THR A 464 -8.92 13.10 -25.12
CA THR A 464 -8.56 14.20 -24.21
C THR A 464 -8.13 13.67 -22.83
N ILE A 465 -8.84 12.67 -22.31
CA ILE A 465 -8.51 12.02 -21.04
C ILE A 465 -7.20 11.24 -21.12
N TYR A 466 -7.03 10.41 -22.15
CA TYR A 466 -5.81 9.61 -22.31
C TYR A 466 -4.56 10.45 -22.64
N GLU A 467 -4.75 11.69 -23.08
CA GLU A 467 -3.69 12.68 -23.33
C GLU A 467 -3.22 13.42 -22.09
N ASP A 468 -3.92 13.27 -20.96
CA ASP A 468 -3.51 13.87 -19.68
C ASP A 468 -2.05 13.53 -19.36
N PRO A 469 -1.22 14.52 -18.98
CA PRO A 469 0.21 14.32 -18.70
C PRO A 469 0.50 13.18 -17.71
N ARG A 470 -0.43 12.88 -16.80
CA ARG A 470 -0.30 11.79 -15.83
C ARG A 470 -0.35 10.41 -16.49
N LEU A 471 -1.02 10.25 -17.63
CA LEU A 471 -1.11 8.99 -18.38
C LEU A 471 -0.05 8.85 -19.49
N GLN A 472 0.76 9.89 -19.73
CA GLN A 472 1.80 9.85 -20.74
C GLN A 472 3.01 9.01 -20.31
N ILE A 473 3.63 8.35 -21.28
CA ILE A 473 4.90 7.65 -21.08
C ILE A 473 6.00 8.69 -20.79
N PRO A 474 6.71 8.60 -19.66
CA PRO A 474 7.80 9.52 -19.34
C PRO A 474 8.83 9.57 -20.47
N SER A 475 9.10 10.78 -20.97
CA SER A 475 10.10 11.04 -22.00
C SER A 475 11.10 12.07 -21.46
N GLY A 476 12.40 11.80 -21.53
CA GLY A 476 13.45 12.71 -21.03
C GLY A 476 14.43 12.09 -20.03
N PRO A 477 15.18 12.90 -19.26
CA PRO A 477 16.27 12.44 -18.39
C PRO A 477 15.82 11.53 -17.24
N ASP A 478 14.55 11.62 -16.83
CA ASP A 478 13.99 10.77 -15.77
C ASP A 478 13.61 9.36 -16.29
N GLY A 479 13.48 9.17 -17.60
CA GLY A 479 13.18 7.89 -18.25
C GLY A 479 11.93 7.15 -17.74
N PRO A 480 11.57 6.01 -18.36
CA PRO A 480 10.47 5.16 -17.89
C PRO A 480 10.69 4.57 -16.49
N GLU A 481 11.97 4.46 -16.07
CA GLU A 481 12.38 3.90 -14.78
C GLU A 481 12.07 4.81 -13.58
N SER A 482 11.75 6.08 -13.82
CA SER A 482 11.33 7.02 -12.75
C SER A 482 9.96 6.70 -12.15
N ARG A 483 9.10 5.97 -12.88
CA ARG A 483 7.75 5.61 -12.40
C ARG A 483 7.73 4.26 -11.71
N LYS A 484 6.79 4.10 -10.78
CA LYS A 484 6.53 2.78 -10.20
C LYS A 484 5.97 1.85 -11.27
N PRO A 485 6.26 0.53 -11.21
CA PRO A 485 5.81 -0.43 -12.25
C PRO A 485 4.31 -0.34 -12.56
N ALA A 486 3.45 -0.30 -11.53
CA ALA A 486 2.00 -0.22 -11.73
C ALA A 486 1.54 1.11 -12.38
N GLU A 487 2.21 2.23 -12.10
CA GLU A 487 1.90 3.52 -12.73
C GLU A 487 2.27 3.50 -14.21
N LEU A 488 3.44 2.92 -14.54
CA LEU A 488 3.90 2.74 -15.92
C LEU A 488 2.96 1.82 -16.72
N GLU A 489 2.54 0.71 -16.13
CA GLU A 489 1.57 -0.23 -16.73
C GLU A 489 0.27 0.47 -17.13
N VAL A 490 -0.29 1.35 -16.29
CA VAL A 490 -1.49 2.12 -16.63
C VAL A 490 -1.25 3.10 -17.78
N CYS A 491 -0.07 3.70 -17.87
CA CYS A 491 0.28 4.60 -18.98
C CYS A 491 0.41 3.83 -20.30
N ILE A 492 0.99 2.63 -20.26
CA ILE A 492 1.05 1.73 -21.41
C ILE A 492 -0.37 1.37 -21.87
N LEU A 493 -1.26 1.03 -20.94
CA LEU A 493 -2.66 0.73 -21.26
C LEU A 493 -3.39 1.94 -21.89
N ALA A 494 -3.20 3.14 -21.35
CA ALA A 494 -3.76 4.36 -21.92
C ALA A 494 -3.23 4.65 -23.33
N ALA A 495 -1.93 4.46 -23.57
CA ALA A 495 -1.32 4.61 -24.89
C ALA A 495 -1.88 3.58 -25.89
N MET A 496 -2.06 2.32 -25.49
CA MET A 496 -2.71 1.30 -26.32
C MET A 496 -4.16 1.69 -26.64
N SER A 497 -4.92 2.19 -25.67
CA SER A 497 -6.30 2.65 -25.88
C SER A 497 -6.38 3.81 -26.87
N ARG A 498 -5.44 4.77 -26.82
CA ARG A 498 -5.33 5.84 -27.83
C ARG A 498 -5.07 5.27 -29.21
N LEU A 499 -4.11 4.35 -29.33
CA LEU A 499 -3.78 3.71 -30.60
C LEU A 499 -4.99 3.02 -31.24
N TRP A 500 -5.85 2.38 -30.44
CA TRP A 500 -7.12 1.81 -30.92
C TRP A 500 -8.09 2.88 -31.46
N ILE A 501 -8.24 4.01 -30.76
CA ILE A 501 -9.14 5.09 -31.19
C ILE A 501 -8.63 5.73 -32.49
N LEU A 502 -7.31 5.92 -32.63
CA LEU A 502 -6.69 6.51 -33.82
C LEU A 502 -6.84 5.65 -35.10
N GLN A 503 -7.37 4.43 -35.00
CA GLN A 503 -7.72 3.62 -36.17
C GLN A 503 -9.06 4.01 -36.78
N ASP A 504 -9.91 4.72 -36.05
CA ASP A 504 -11.16 5.24 -36.58
C ASP A 504 -10.89 6.33 -37.63
N PRO A 505 -11.53 6.28 -38.82
CA PRO A 505 -11.30 7.25 -39.89
C PRO A 505 -11.47 8.73 -39.49
N GLY A 506 -12.30 9.02 -38.49
CA GLY A 506 -12.51 10.39 -38.00
C GLY A 506 -11.37 10.93 -37.13
N PHE A 507 -10.48 10.07 -36.66
CA PHE A 507 -9.44 10.40 -35.67
C PHE A 507 -8.03 9.99 -36.11
N GLN A 508 -7.83 9.63 -37.38
CA GLN A 508 -6.52 9.17 -37.86
C GLN A 508 -5.44 10.26 -37.74
N ASP A 509 -4.35 9.91 -37.07
CA ASP A 509 -3.12 10.69 -37.00
C ASP A 509 -1.91 9.76 -37.08
N GLU A 510 -1.31 9.68 -38.26
CA GLU A 510 -0.17 8.82 -38.54
C GLU A 510 1.08 9.22 -37.74
N GLN A 511 1.31 10.52 -37.55
CA GLN A 511 2.48 11.00 -36.80
C GLN A 511 2.39 10.62 -35.34
N THR A 512 1.23 10.83 -34.73
CA THR A 512 1.00 10.46 -33.31
C THR A 512 1.02 8.95 -33.14
N THR A 513 0.44 8.20 -34.08
CA THR A 513 0.46 6.73 -34.08
C THR A 513 1.90 6.20 -34.07
N ASN A 514 2.75 6.67 -34.99
CA ASN A 514 4.14 6.22 -35.09
C ASN A 514 4.95 6.57 -33.82
N LYS A 515 4.82 7.80 -33.32
CA LYS A 515 5.50 8.23 -32.08
C LYS A 515 5.08 7.38 -30.87
N LEU A 516 3.79 7.09 -30.74
CA LEU A 516 3.28 6.27 -29.63
C LEU A 516 3.81 4.84 -29.73
N LEU A 517 3.77 4.22 -30.91
CA LEU A 517 4.31 2.88 -31.14
C LEU A 517 5.81 2.80 -30.78
N GLU A 518 6.63 3.75 -31.26
CA GLU A 518 8.05 3.82 -30.93
C GLU A 518 8.29 3.91 -29.42
N SER A 519 7.46 4.68 -28.69
CA SER A 519 7.61 4.86 -27.25
C SER A 519 7.27 3.61 -26.43
N ILE A 520 6.23 2.86 -26.80
CA ILE A 520 5.73 1.72 -26.01
C ILE A 520 6.31 0.37 -26.44
N GLN A 521 6.84 0.26 -27.66
CA GLN A 521 7.42 -0.99 -28.18
C GLN A 521 8.49 -1.62 -27.27
N PRO A 522 9.53 -0.89 -26.80
CA PRO A 522 10.53 -1.49 -25.94
C PRO A 522 9.94 -1.94 -24.59
N LEU A 523 8.97 -1.19 -24.07
CA LEU A 523 8.31 -1.51 -22.80
C LEU A 523 7.42 -2.75 -22.88
N CYS A 524 6.74 -2.92 -24.02
CA CYS A 524 5.79 -4.02 -24.20
C CYS A 524 6.49 -5.32 -24.61
N THR A 525 7.46 -5.28 -25.51
CA THR A 525 8.08 -6.50 -26.06
C THR A 525 8.86 -7.31 -25.02
N THR A 526 9.51 -6.64 -24.07
CA THR A 526 10.26 -7.26 -22.96
C THR A 526 9.48 -7.28 -21.65
N HIS A 527 8.20 -6.89 -21.66
CA HIS A 527 7.39 -6.83 -20.44
C HIS A 527 7.36 -8.20 -19.76
N PRO A 528 7.46 -8.32 -18.41
CA PRO A 528 7.42 -9.61 -17.73
C PRO A 528 6.07 -10.33 -17.93
N ASP A 529 4.98 -9.57 -17.90
CA ASP A 529 3.63 -10.11 -18.13
C ASP A 529 3.34 -10.40 -19.61
N SER A 530 2.96 -11.64 -19.92
CA SER A 530 2.58 -12.07 -21.26
C SER A 530 1.30 -11.42 -21.79
N GLU A 531 0.41 -10.94 -20.94
CA GLU A 531 -0.83 -10.28 -21.38
C GLU A 531 -0.54 -8.91 -22.01
N PHE A 532 0.42 -8.15 -21.48
CA PHE A 532 0.90 -6.92 -22.12
C PHE A 532 1.52 -7.21 -23.49
N ARG A 533 2.36 -8.25 -23.59
CA ARG A 533 2.94 -8.70 -24.88
C ARG A 533 1.86 -9.09 -25.90
N THR A 534 0.83 -9.80 -25.42
CA THR A 534 -0.31 -10.26 -26.21
C THR A 534 -1.13 -9.07 -26.72
N ALA A 535 -1.51 -8.15 -25.84
CA ALA A 535 -2.27 -6.95 -26.19
C ALA A 535 -1.51 -6.05 -27.17
N PHE A 536 -0.20 -5.84 -26.94
CA PHE A 536 0.64 -5.06 -27.83
C PHE A 536 0.74 -5.68 -29.24
N SER A 537 0.89 -7.01 -29.34
CA SER A 537 0.92 -7.71 -30.63
C SER A 537 -0.37 -7.46 -31.44
N LEU A 538 -1.53 -7.38 -30.77
CA LEU A 538 -2.81 -7.06 -31.41
C LEU A 538 -2.89 -5.60 -31.86
N VAL A 539 -2.41 -4.68 -31.01
CA VAL A 539 -2.34 -3.24 -31.34
C VAL A 539 -1.46 -3.04 -32.58
N GLN A 540 -0.24 -3.55 -32.59
CA GLN A 540 0.70 -3.40 -33.72
C GLN A 540 0.10 -3.84 -35.06
N VAL A 541 -0.55 -5.02 -35.08
CA VAL A 541 -1.18 -5.52 -36.31
C VAL A 541 -2.31 -4.60 -36.75
N THR A 542 -3.06 -4.03 -35.84
CA THR A 542 -4.19 -3.14 -36.19
C THR A 542 -3.72 -1.78 -36.66
N THR A 543 -2.71 -1.21 -36.00
CA THR A 543 -2.25 0.17 -36.22
C THR A 543 -1.35 0.37 -37.44
N GLN A 544 -0.79 -0.71 -37.99
CA GLN A 544 0.16 -0.64 -39.10
C GLN A 544 -0.37 -1.45 -40.30
N PRO A 545 -1.04 -0.79 -41.27
CA PRO A 545 -1.62 -1.47 -42.43
C PRO A 545 -0.56 -2.07 -43.36
N ASP A 546 0.60 -1.43 -43.47
CA ASP A 546 1.67 -1.79 -44.43
C ASP A 546 2.66 -2.84 -43.91
N LEU A 547 2.40 -3.45 -42.75
CA LEU A 547 3.24 -4.53 -42.23
C LEU A 547 3.33 -5.70 -43.21
N GLU A 548 4.55 -6.22 -43.38
CA GLU A 548 4.77 -7.44 -44.16
C GLU A 548 3.89 -8.59 -43.63
N MET A 549 3.29 -9.34 -44.57
CA MET A 549 2.36 -10.42 -44.24
C MET A 549 2.95 -11.48 -43.28
N ASN A 550 4.26 -11.70 -43.33
CA ASN A 550 4.95 -12.60 -42.42
C ASN A 550 4.95 -12.08 -40.97
N ILE A 551 5.19 -10.78 -40.79
CA ILE A 551 5.15 -10.11 -39.47
C ILE A 551 3.72 -10.11 -38.92
N VAL A 552 2.72 -9.83 -39.78
CA VAL A 552 1.30 -9.90 -39.41
C VAL A 552 0.94 -11.31 -38.89
N LYS A 553 1.33 -12.36 -39.62
CA LYS A 553 1.10 -13.75 -39.19
C LYS A 553 1.79 -14.07 -37.86
N GLN A 554 3.05 -13.65 -37.71
CA GLN A 554 3.82 -13.88 -36.48
C GLN A 554 3.17 -13.21 -35.26
N ASN A 555 2.77 -11.94 -35.37
CA ASN A 555 2.13 -11.20 -34.28
C ASN A 555 0.75 -11.77 -33.93
N ILE A 556 -0.07 -12.13 -34.91
CA ILE A 556 -1.35 -12.79 -34.68
C ILE A 556 -1.16 -14.15 -34.00
N GLN A 557 -0.20 -14.97 -34.46
CA GLN A 557 0.08 -16.26 -33.86
C GLN A 557 0.61 -16.13 -32.42
N SER A 558 1.49 -15.14 -32.18
CA SER A 558 1.96 -14.78 -30.84
C SER A 558 0.78 -14.41 -29.93
N ALA A 559 -0.12 -13.55 -30.40
CA ALA A 559 -1.28 -13.13 -29.64
C ALA A 559 -2.27 -14.28 -29.35
N LEU A 560 -2.53 -15.15 -30.32
CA LEU A 560 -3.36 -16.36 -30.16
C LEU A 560 -2.77 -17.30 -29.09
N ASN A 561 -1.48 -17.61 -29.20
CA ASN A 561 -0.78 -18.46 -28.25
C ASN A 561 -0.77 -17.85 -26.84
N GLY A 562 -0.55 -16.54 -26.75
CA GLY A 562 -0.59 -15.79 -25.49
C GLY A 562 -1.97 -15.84 -24.83
N ALA A 563 -3.02 -15.50 -25.58
CA ALA A 563 -4.40 -15.51 -25.11
C ALA A 563 -4.88 -16.91 -24.69
N GLN A 564 -4.48 -17.96 -25.42
CA GLN A 564 -4.77 -19.35 -25.04
C GLN A 564 -4.06 -19.73 -23.74
N ARG A 565 -2.79 -19.35 -23.59
CA ARG A 565 -2.00 -19.66 -22.38
C ARG A 565 -2.58 -19.00 -21.13
N THR A 566 -3.09 -17.77 -21.25
CA THR A 566 -3.67 -17.03 -20.12
C THR A 566 -5.18 -17.22 -19.97
N ASN A 567 -5.81 -18.04 -20.82
CA ASN A 567 -7.27 -18.21 -20.91
C ASN A 567 -8.03 -16.88 -21.09
N ASN A 568 -7.43 -15.91 -21.79
CA ASN A 568 -8.04 -14.60 -22.03
C ASN A 568 -8.95 -14.65 -23.28
N THR A 569 -10.24 -14.90 -23.06
CA THR A 569 -11.23 -15.04 -24.13
C THR A 569 -11.48 -13.77 -24.91
N HIS A 570 -11.34 -12.60 -24.28
CA HIS A 570 -11.48 -11.30 -24.95
C HIS A 570 -10.34 -11.07 -25.94
N CYS A 571 -9.08 -11.27 -25.53
CA CYS A 571 -7.93 -11.18 -26.44
C CYS A 571 -8.01 -12.22 -27.55
N LEU A 572 -8.50 -13.44 -27.27
CA LEU A 572 -8.70 -14.47 -28.29
C LEU A 572 -9.73 -14.03 -29.34
N ALA A 573 -10.88 -13.47 -28.91
CA ALA A 573 -11.91 -12.98 -29.82
C ALA A 573 -11.41 -11.82 -30.70
N ILE A 574 -10.64 -10.89 -30.11
CA ILE A 574 -10.01 -9.79 -30.84
C ILE A 574 -9.00 -10.33 -31.86
N ALA A 575 -8.13 -11.26 -31.47
CA ALA A 575 -7.15 -11.88 -32.36
C ALA A 575 -7.81 -12.56 -33.58
N LEU A 576 -8.87 -13.34 -33.34
CA LEU A 576 -9.62 -14.01 -34.41
C LEU A 576 -10.32 -13.02 -35.34
N THR A 577 -10.81 -11.91 -34.81
CA THR A 577 -11.44 -10.85 -35.61
C THR A 577 -10.42 -10.16 -36.51
N ILE A 578 -9.26 -9.77 -35.96
CA ILE A 578 -8.16 -9.18 -36.72
C ILE A 578 -7.66 -10.16 -37.79
N MET A 579 -7.52 -11.44 -37.43
CA MET A 579 -7.11 -12.49 -38.36
C MET A 579 -8.06 -12.61 -39.54
N ARG A 580 -9.38 -12.59 -39.29
CA ARG A 580 -10.40 -12.58 -40.34
C ARG A 580 -10.22 -11.38 -41.28
N CYS A 581 -10.11 -10.18 -40.75
CA CYS A 581 -10.00 -8.96 -41.55
C CYS A 581 -8.69 -8.90 -42.35
N ARG A 582 -7.55 -9.15 -41.71
CA ARG A 582 -6.23 -8.97 -42.35
C ARG A 582 -5.80 -10.12 -43.27
N LEU A 583 -6.18 -11.36 -42.94
CA LEU A 583 -5.72 -12.53 -43.70
C LEU A 583 -6.76 -13.05 -44.69
N PHE A 584 -8.06 -12.81 -44.46
CA PHE A 584 -9.12 -13.52 -45.19
C PHE A 584 -10.11 -12.63 -45.95
N GLU A 585 -10.33 -11.35 -45.59
CA GLU A 585 -11.27 -10.50 -46.35
C GLU A 585 -10.86 -10.29 -47.82
N ASN A 586 -9.55 -10.17 -48.09
CA ASN A 586 -9.02 -10.08 -49.46
C ASN A 586 -9.12 -11.41 -50.25
N VAL A 587 -9.40 -12.53 -49.59
CA VAL A 587 -9.55 -13.85 -50.23
C VAL A 587 -11.01 -14.11 -50.64
N VAL A 588 -11.98 -13.51 -49.95
CA VAL A 588 -13.42 -13.77 -50.18
C VAL A 588 -14.02 -12.88 -51.28
N VAL A 589 -13.51 -11.65 -51.47
CA VAL A 589 -13.94 -10.77 -52.57
C VAL A 589 -13.42 -11.26 -53.93
N SER A 590 -12.33 -12.03 -53.95
CA SER A 590 -11.76 -12.66 -55.16
C SER A 590 -12.56 -13.86 -55.70
N LYS A 591 -13.67 -14.27 -55.06
CA LYS A 591 -14.50 -15.41 -55.46
C LYS A 591 -15.97 -15.05 -55.74
N ARG A 592 -16.24 -13.84 -56.21
CA ARG A 592 -17.55 -13.51 -56.81
C ARG A 592 -17.40 -13.05 -58.25
#